data_AF-A0A3M1YJC5-F1
#
_entry.id   AF-A0A3M1YJC5-F1
#
_cell.length_a   1.000
_cell.length_b   1.000
_cell.length_c   1.000
_cell.angle_alpha   90.00
_cell.angle_beta   90.00
_cell.angle_gamma   90.00
#
_symmetry.space_group_name_H-M   'P 1'
#
loop_
_entity.id
_entity.type
_entity.pdbx_description
1 polymer ?
#
loop_
_entity_poly.entity_id
_entity_poly.type
_entity_poly.pdbx_seq_one_letter_code
_entity_poly.pdbx_strand_id
1 'polypeptide(L)'
;MVVALRFLIVFHWLIVSAFIISVVIFGLYFLWNLWREKEKRKAWEASTEGILSRRIEHCQREIKRNQSELETLDRDIADLQAQMTAPFNIDPVAKAESERLIRAFQQEKQIRAAKLAFFHSALNKLQDLLENHRLREKIVEKRTQLKALREHHFEDIADLENFKSDLEYDRIYLETIGDLTNRIIHSEGLKDVESLKLEMEKLAEEMRRI
;
A
#
# COMPACT_ATOMS: atom_id res chain seq x y z
N MET A 1 -36.64 26.04 -51.84
CA MET A 1 -35.98 26.95 -50.87
C MET A 1 -36.49 26.76 -49.43
N VAL A 2 -37.81 26.72 -49.19
CA VAL A 2 -38.40 26.57 -47.83
C VAL A 2 -38.01 25.28 -47.10
N VAL A 3 -37.87 24.15 -47.80
CA VAL A 3 -37.50 22.85 -47.20
C VAL A 3 -36.06 22.85 -46.66
N ALA A 4 -35.11 23.46 -47.39
CA ALA A 4 -33.72 23.58 -46.95
C ALA A 4 -33.56 24.48 -45.71
N LEU A 5 -34.38 25.54 -45.62
CA LEU A 5 -34.40 26.43 -44.44
C LEU A 5 -34.90 25.70 -43.20
N ARG A 6 -35.95 24.88 -43.33
CA ARG A 6 -36.47 24.05 -42.22
C ARG A 6 -35.48 22.97 -41.78
N PHE A 7 -34.74 22.38 -42.73
CA PHE A 7 -33.70 21.39 -42.42
C PHE A 7 -32.54 21.99 -41.63
N LEU A 8 -32.07 23.19 -42.00
CA LEU A 8 -31.03 23.91 -41.26
C LEU A 8 -31.45 24.23 -39.82
N ILE A 9 -32.71 24.61 -39.61
CA ILE A 9 -33.25 24.87 -38.27
C ILE A 9 -33.24 23.60 -37.42
N VAL A 10 -33.75 22.48 -37.94
CA VAL A 10 -33.77 21.20 -37.22
C VAL A 10 -32.34 20.71 -36.92
N PHE A 11 -31.43 20.82 -37.88
CA PHE A 11 -30.03 20.43 -37.70
C PHE A 11 -29.31 21.28 -36.64
N HIS A 12 -29.59 22.59 -36.60
CA HIS A 12 -29.05 23.47 -35.56
C HIS A 12 -29.53 23.06 -34.16
N TRP A 13 -30.82 22.73 -33.99
CA TRP A 13 -31.35 22.21 -32.73
C TRP A 13 -30.72 20.87 -32.30
N LEU A 14 -30.36 20.00 -33.25
CA LEU A 14 -29.63 18.76 -32.95
C LEU A 14 -28.21 19.01 -32.45
N ILE A 15 -27.48 19.96 -33.04
CA ILE A 15 -26.14 20.31 -32.57
C ILE A 15 -26.19 20.95 -31.18
N VAL A 16 -27.13 21.86 -30.95
CA VAL A 16 -27.31 22.52 -29.64
C VAL A 16 -27.68 21.50 -28.56
N SER A 17 -28.59 20.56 -28.84
CA SER A 17 -28.95 19.52 -27.87
C SER A 17 -27.79 18.57 -27.58
N ALA A 18 -27.01 18.16 -28.60
CA ALA A 18 -25.81 17.36 -28.42
C ALA A 18 -24.77 18.08 -27.56
N PHE A 19 -24.57 19.39 -27.77
CA PHE A 19 -23.67 20.20 -26.95
C PHE A 19 -24.15 20.28 -25.49
N ILE A 20 -25.44 20.50 -25.25
CA ILE A 20 -26.02 20.53 -23.90
C ILE A 20 -25.82 19.18 -23.21
N ILE A 21 -26.08 18.07 -23.90
CA ILE A 21 -25.86 16.72 -23.35
C ILE A 21 -24.38 16.52 -23.01
N SER A 22 -23.46 16.94 -23.87
CA SER A 22 -22.02 16.88 -23.59
C SER A 22 -21.63 17.67 -22.35
N VAL A 23 -22.17 18.88 -22.17
CA VAL A 23 -21.92 19.71 -20.98
C VAL A 23 -22.49 19.05 -19.72
N VAL A 24 -23.68 18.45 -19.80
CA VAL A 24 -24.30 17.74 -18.68
C VAL A 24 -23.48 16.52 -18.29
N ILE A 25 -23.08 15.68 -19.25
CA ILE A 25 -22.24 14.50 -19.00
C ILE A 25 -20.90 14.92 -18.38
N PHE A 26 -20.26 15.95 -18.92
CA PHE A 26 -19.00 16.47 -18.38
C PHE A 26 -19.18 17.02 -16.96
N GLY A 27 -20.26 17.76 -16.70
CA GLY A 27 -20.59 18.28 -15.38
C GLY A 27 -20.81 17.17 -14.36
N LEU A 28 -21.57 16.12 -14.73
CA LEU A 28 -21.78 14.94 -13.89
C LEU A 28 -20.48 14.19 -13.61
N TYR A 29 -19.64 14.00 -14.63
CA TYR A 29 -18.33 13.38 -14.48
C TYR A 29 -17.43 14.17 -13.52
N PHE A 30 -17.40 15.50 -13.67
CA PHE A 30 -16.60 16.38 -12.82
C PHE A 30 -17.08 16.36 -11.36
N LEU A 31 -18.39 16.41 -11.13
CA LEU A 31 -19.01 16.28 -9.80
C LEU A 31 -18.68 14.92 -9.16
N TRP A 32 -18.78 13.83 -9.93
CA TRP A 32 -18.44 12.49 -9.43
C TRP A 32 -16.95 12.38 -9.09
N ASN A 33 -16.06 12.90 -9.94
CA ASN A 33 -14.63 12.87 -9.65
C ASN A 33 -14.29 13.66 -8.37
N LEU A 34 -14.90 14.84 -8.18
CA LEU A 34 -14.72 15.63 -6.96
C LEU A 34 -15.23 14.91 -5.71
N TRP A 35 -16.37 14.23 -5.77
CA TRP A 35 -16.86 13.44 -4.64
C TRP A 35 -15.95 12.25 -4.34
N ARG A 36 -15.51 11.52 -5.37
CA ARG A 36 -14.59 10.39 -5.22
C ARG A 36 -13.25 10.81 -4.61
N GLU A 37 -12.72 11.96 -4.99
CA GLU A 37 -11.51 12.52 -4.38
C GLU A 37 -11.71 12.89 -2.92
N LYS A 38 -12.85 13.49 -2.56
CA LYS A 38 -13.16 13.80 -1.15
C LYS A 38 -13.25 12.54 -0.31
N GLU A 39 -13.84 11.48 -0.82
CA GLU A 39 -13.99 10.21 -0.10
C GLU A 39 -12.64 9.51 0.10
N LYS A 40 -11.78 9.49 -0.93
CA LYS A 40 -10.39 9.02 -0.82
C LYS A 40 -9.59 9.82 0.20
N ARG A 41 -9.72 11.15 0.20
CA ARG A 41 -9.07 12.02 1.19
C ARG A 41 -9.56 11.73 2.60
N LYS A 42 -10.88 11.59 2.81
CA LYS A 42 -11.45 11.23 4.12
C LYS A 42 -10.95 9.86 4.60
N ALA A 43 -10.91 8.87 3.70
CA ALA A 43 -10.41 7.54 4.02
C ALA A 43 -8.92 7.57 4.41
N TRP A 44 -8.10 8.33 3.67
CA TRP A 44 -6.70 8.53 4.01
C TRP A 44 -6.53 9.29 5.33
N GLU A 45 -7.28 10.37 5.53
CA GLU A 45 -7.24 11.14 6.78
C GLU A 45 -7.64 10.31 8.01
N ALA A 46 -8.61 9.42 7.85
CA ALA A 46 -9.05 8.49 8.90
C ALA A 46 -8.08 7.32 9.11
N SER A 47 -7.21 7.02 8.14
CA SER A 47 -6.21 5.96 8.27
C SER A 47 -5.17 6.31 9.35
N THR A 48 -4.55 5.28 9.92
CA THR A 48 -3.46 5.42 10.88
C THR A 48 -2.32 6.27 10.31
N GLU A 49 -1.91 6.01 9.06
CA GLU A 49 -0.90 6.79 8.34
C GLU A 49 -1.28 8.27 8.18
N GLY A 50 -2.53 8.58 7.82
CA GLY A 50 -2.99 9.96 7.70
C GLY A 50 -3.06 10.70 9.04
N ILE A 51 -3.42 10.02 10.12
CA ILE A 51 -3.41 10.58 11.47
C ILE A 51 -1.97 10.89 11.92
N LEU A 52 -1.03 9.94 11.73
CA LEU A 52 0.39 10.12 12.04
C LEU A 52 0.99 11.26 11.22
N SER A 53 0.71 11.31 9.93
CA SER A 53 1.20 12.36 9.02
C SER A 53 0.74 13.75 9.45
N ARG A 54 -0.56 13.92 9.77
CA ARG A 54 -1.09 15.20 10.26
C ARG A 54 -0.46 15.65 11.59
N ARG A 55 -0.17 14.71 12.48
CA ARG A 55 0.52 15.00 13.76
C ARG A 55 1.99 15.39 13.52
N ILE A 56 2.67 14.72 12.60
CA ILE A 56 4.04 15.08 12.17
C ILE A 56 4.07 16.51 11.62
N GLU A 57 3.16 16.85 10.70
CA GLU A 57 3.06 18.20 10.15
C GLU A 57 2.77 19.24 11.25
N HIS A 58 1.90 18.92 12.20
CA HIS A 58 1.63 19.78 13.34
C HIS A 58 2.89 20.03 14.18
N CYS A 59 3.66 18.98 14.51
CA CYS A 59 4.93 19.14 15.22
C CYS A 59 5.92 19.99 14.45
N GLN A 60 6.05 19.80 13.13
CA GLN A 60 6.94 20.61 12.29
C GLN A 60 6.55 22.10 12.27
N ARG A 61 5.25 22.40 12.17
CA ARG A 61 4.76 23.79 12.27
C ARG A 61 5.09 24.42 13.62
N GLU A 62 4.84 23.69 14.70
CA GLU A 62 5.13 24.19 16.05
C GLU A 62 6.63 24.34 16.30
N ILE A 63 7.49 23.46 15.78
CA ILE A 63 8.96 23.63 15.84
C ILE A 63 9.36 24.93 15.16
N LYS A 64 8.92 25.13 13.90
CA LYS A 64 9.27 26.34 13.14
C LYS A 64 8.78 27.61 13.83
N ARG A 65 7.57 27.58 14.38
CA ARG A 65 6.99 28.69 15.14
C ARG A 65 7.82 29.01 16.38
N ASN A 66 8.10 28.01 17.23
CA ASN A 66 8.87 28.22 18.46
C ASN A 66 10.32 28.67 18.16
N GLN A 67 10.94 28.21 17.06
CA GLN A 67 12.24 28.70 16.61
C GLN A 67 12.20 30.19 16.28
N SER A 68 11.24 30.63 15.46
CA SER A 68 11.11 32.04 15.09
C SER A 68 10.76 32.94 16.28
N GLU A 69 9.93 32.45 17.20
CA GLU A 69 9.61 33.16 18.45
C GLU A 69 10.85 33.29 19.34
N LEU A 70 11.70 32.26 19.45
CA LEU A 70 12.98 32.33 20.18
C LEU A 70 13.93 33.38 19.59
N GLU A 71 14.06 33.42 18.27
CA GLU A 71 14.88 34.44 17.59
C GLU A 71 14.36 35.86 17.82
N THR A 72 13.04 36.02 17.96
CA THR A 72 12.43 37.33 18.26
C THR A 72 12.72 37.73 19.70
N LEU A 73 12.51 36.81 20.66
CA LEU A 73 12.86 37.05 22.07
C LEU A 73 14.33 37.41 22.25
N ASP A 74 15.24 36.77 21.52
CA ASP A 74 16.68 37.09 21.58
C ASP A 74 17.01 38.49 21.07
N ARG A 75 16.33 38.93 20.01
CA ARG A 75 16.45 40.32 19.52
C ARG A 75 15.89 41.32 20.51
N ASP A 76 14.71 41.05 21.09
CA ASP A 76 14.07 41.95 22.05
C ASP A 76 14.90 42.10 23.34
N ILE A 77 15.47 41.00 23.84
CA ILE A 77 16.41 41.03 24.98
C ILE A 77 17.66 41.85 24.64
N ALA A 78 18.25 41.61 23.47
CA ALA A 78 19.47 42.32 23.06
C ALA A 78 19.24 43.82 22.87
N ASP A 79 18.09 44.22 22.31
CA ASP A 79 17.70 45.62 22.15
C ASP A 79 17.54 46.33 23.50
N LEU A 80 16.80 45.73 24.44
CA LEU A 80 16.67 46.26 25.80
C LEU A 80 18.02 46.38 26.52
N GLN A 81 18.88 45.37 26.39
CA GLN A 81 20.23 45.41 26.97
C GLN A 81 21.10 46.52 26.34
N ALA A 82 21.04 46.69 25.03
CA ALA A 82 21.78 47.75 24.33
C ALA A 82 21.33 49.14 24.81
N GLN A 83 20.01 49.37 24.87
CA GLN A 83 19.44 50.63 25.35
C GLN A 83 19.84 50.94 26.79
N MET A 84 19.98 49.93 27.65
CA MET A 84 20.42 50.07 29.04
C MET A 84 21.91 50.39 29.22
N THR A 85 22.75 50.08 28.22
CA THR A 85 24.21 50.31 28.26
C THR A 85 24.65 51.60 27.58
N ALA A 86 23.70 52.36 27.02
CA ALA A 86 23.96 53.62 26.36
C ALA A 86 24.62 54.63 27.31
N PRO A 87 25.54 55.49 26.82
CA PRO A 87 26.36 56.39 27.65
C PRO A 87 25.58 57.52 28.35
N PHE A 88 24.25 57.56 28.22
CA PHE A 88 23.40 58.56 28.87
C PHE A 88 22.96 58.08 30.26
N ASN A 89 22.73 59.03 31.17
CA ASN A 89 22.24 58.72 32.50
C ASN A 89 20.76 58.29 32.44
N ILE A 90 20.54 56.99 32.28
CA ILE A 90 19.20 56.40 32.22
C ILE A 90 18.53 56.54 33.58
N ASP A 91 17.28 56.96 33.57
CA ASP A 91 16.45 57.04 34.78
C ASP A 91 16.43 55.69 35.52
N PRO A 92 16.73 55.65 36.85
CA PRO A 92 16.79 54.41 37.62
C PRO A 92 15.49 53.58 37.56
N VAL A 93 14.33 54.23 37.43
CA VAL A 93 13.04 53.53 37.32
C VAL A 93 12.93 52.81 35.97
N ALA A 94 13.24 53.51 34.88
CA ALA A 94 13.30 52.91 33.54
C ALA A 94 14.29 51.74 33.46
N LYS A 95 15.44 51.84 34.16
CA LYS A 95 16.41 50.75 34.25
C LYS A 95 15.84 49.53 34.98
N ALA A 96 15.22 49.72 36.15
CA ALA A 96 14.65 48.63 36.93
C ALA A 96 13.50 47.90 36.17
N GLU A 97 12.67 48.66 35.46
CA GLU A 97 11.59 48.08 34.65
C GLU A 97 12.14 47.30 33.45
N SER A 98 13.19 47.81 32.79
CA SER A 98 13.87 47.09 31.70
C SER A 98 14.48 45.77 32.18
N GLU A 99 15.11 45.74 33.37
CA GLU A 99 15.62 44.51 33.99
C GLU A 99 14.50 43.52 34.33
N ARG A 100 13.33 44.01 34.74
CA ARG A 100 12.15 43.17 34.97
C ARG A 100 11.64 42.55 33.68
N LEU A 101 11.56 43.34 32.61
CA LEU A 101 11.10 42.88 31.30
C LEU A 101 12.07 41.86 30.68
N ILE A 102 13.38 42.10 30.77
CA ILE A 102 14.41 41.15 30.33
C ILE A 102 14.25 39.81 31.06
N ARG A 103 14.05 39.82 32.38
CA ARG A 103 13.82 38.58 33.15
C ARG A 103 12.57 37.84 32.70
N ALA A 104 11.49 38.56 32.39
CA ALA A 104 10.26 37.95 31.86
C ALA A 104 10.49 37.32 30.48
N PHE A 105 11.20 38.00 29.57
CA PHE A 105 11.56 37.43 28.28
C PHE A 105 12.48 36.21 28.40
N GLN A 106 13.42 36.20 29.33
CA GLN A 106 14.28 35.04 29.60
C GLN A 106 13.47 33.84 30.10
N GLN A 107 12.46 34.06 30.96
CA GLN A 107 11.56 32.99 31.39
C GLN A 107 10.75 32.43 30.22
N GLU A 108 10.19 33.30 29.38
CA GLU A 108 9.44 32.87 28.18
C GLU A 108 10.36 32.11 27.22
N LYS A 109 11.61 32.56 27.02
CA LYS A 109 12.62 31.86 26.22
C LYS A 109 12.84 30.43 26.69
N GLN A 110 12.95 30.21 28.01
CA GLN A 110 13.10 28.86 28.58
C GLN A 110 11.88 27.97 28.29
N ILE A 111 10.67 28.53 28.42
CA ILE A 111 9.42 27.80 28.09
C ILE A 111 9.40 27.40 26.61
N ARG A 112 9.77 28.30 25.71
CA ARG A 112 9.81 28.04 24.25
C ARG A 112 10.88 27.02 23.89
N ALA A 113 12.06 27.09 24.50
CA ALA A 113 13.11 26.09 24.33
C ALA A 113 12.66 24.69 24.79
N ALA A 114 11.96 24.60 25.92
CA ALA A 114 11.39 23.34 26.41
C ALA A 114 10.31 22.79 25.46
N LYS A 115 9.42 23.65 24.94
CA LYS A 115 8.42 23.27 23.92
C LYS A 115 9.08 22.74 22.65
N LEU A 116 10.12 23.43 22.17
CA LEU A 116 10.88 23.04 21.00
C LEU A 116 11.51 21.65 21.18
N ALA A 117 12.16 21.41 22.32
CA ALA A 117 12.74 20.11 22.65
C ALA A 117 11.66 19.00 22.72
N PHE A 118 10.52 19.30 23.34
CA PHE A 118 9.37 18.38 23.38
C PHE A 118 8.87 18.03 21.98
N PHE A 119 8.65 19.02 21.11
CA PHE A 119 8.13 18.77 19.76
C PHE A 119 9.13 18.02 18.88
N HIS A 120 10.44 18.27 19.02
CA HIS A 120 11.45 17.44 18.35
C HIS A 120 11.40 15.98 18.82
N SER A 121 11.30 15.75 20.13
CA SER A 121 11.18 14.38 20.67
C SER A 121 9.90 13.69 20.17
N ALA A 122 8.77 14.41 20.16
CA ALA A 122 7.50 13.90 19.66
C ALA A 122 7.56 13.60 18.15
N LEU A 123 8.18 14.48 17.36
CA LEU A 123 8.35 14.30 15.92
C LEU A 123 9.10 13.00 15.60
N ASN A 124 10.26 12.78 16.25
CA ASN A 124 11.06 11.57 16.05
C ASN A 124 10.24 10.31 16.37
N LYS A 125 9.56 10.29 17.53
CA LYS A 125 8.71 9.15 17.91
C LYS A 125 7.56 8.90 16.93
N LEU A 126 6.95 9.95 16.39
CA LEU A 126 5.87 9.82 15.41
C LEU A 126 6.39 9.28 14.06
N GLN A 127 7.59 9.71 13.64
CA GLN A 127 8.24 9.18 12.44
C GLN A 127 8.58 7.69 12.60
N ASP A 128 9.17 7.31 13.74
CA ASP A 128 9.46 5.91 14.05
C ASP A 128 8.18 5.05 14.04
N LEU A 129 7.09 5.55 14.63
CA LEU A 129 5.81 4.85 14.63
C LEU A 129 5.26 4.67 13.21
N LEU A 130 5.38 5.69 12.36
CA LEU A 130 4.93 5.65 10.98
C LEU A 130 5.73 4.62 10.16
N GLU A 131 7.05 4.63 10.27
CA GLU A 131 7.91 3.69 9.56
C GLU A 131 7.66 2.24 10.02
N ASN A 132 7.54 2.03 11.33
CA ASN A 132 7.20 0.72 11.87
C ASN A 132 5.83 0.21 11.41
N HIS A 133 4.84 1.10 11.34
CA HIS A 133 3.51 0.75 10.82
C HIS A 133 3.59 0.29 9.36
N ARG A 134 4.24 1.08 8.49
CA ARG A 134 4.45 0.74 7.08
C ARG A 134 5.21 -0.58 6.90
N LEU A 135 6.22 -0.82 7.73
CA LEU A 135 6.98 -2.08 7.70
C LEU A 135 6.09 -3.26 8.08
N ARG A 136 5.25 -3.13 9.11
CA ARG A 136 4.30 -4.18 9.50
C ARG A 136 3.30 -4.50 8.40
N GLU A 137 2.75 -3.49 7.74
CA GLU A 137 1.84 -3.70 6.61
C GLU A 137 2.53 -4.48 5.48
N LYS A 138 3.76 -4.11 5.11
CA LYS A 138 4.57 -4.84 4.14
C LYS A 138 4.85 -6.28 4.56
N ILE A 139 5.17 -6.53 5.83
CA ILE A 139 5.38 -7.89 6.34
C ILE A 139 4.11 -8.73 6.22
N VAL A 140 2.95 -8.16 6.56
CA VAL A 140 1.66 -8.84 6.42
C VAL A 140 1.38 -9.15 4.95
N GLU A 141 1.56 -8.19 4.06
CA GLU A 141 1.41 -8.39 2.61
C GLU A 141 2.30 -9.52 2.09
N LYS A 142 3.59 -9.51 2.45
CA LYS A 142 4.56 -10.53 2.03
C LYS A 142 4.25 -11.91 2.63
N ARG A 143 3.75 -11.97 3.87
CA ARG A 143 3.28 -13.24 4.47
C ARG A 143 2.08 -13.81 3.73
N THR A 144 1.14 -12.96 3.35
CA THR A 144 -0.03 -13.38 2.56
C THR A 144 0.39 -13.88 1.18
N GLN A 145 1.29 -13.17 0.49
CA GLN A 145 1.87 -13.60 -0.78
C GLN A 145 2.59 -14.95 -0.65
N LEU A 146 3.42 -15.12 0.39
CA LEU A 146 4.11 -16.38 0.67
C LEU A 146 3.13 -17.53 0.94
N LYS A 147 2.03 -17.27 1.68
CA LYS A 147 1.01 -18.27 1.94
C LYS A 147 0.33 -18.73 0.65
N ALA A 148 -0.05 -17.79 -0.23
CA ALA A 148 -0.66 -18.11 -1.52
C ALA A 148 0.29 -18.94 -2.42
N LEU A 149 1.57 -18.57 -2.47
CA LEU A 149 2.57 -19.35 -3.20
C LEU A 149 2.73 -20.77 -2.64
N ARG A 150 2.72 -20.93 -1.32
CA ARG A 150 2.79 -22.25 -0.68
C ARG A 150 1.57 -23.10 -0.95
N GLU A 151 0.38 -22.51 -0.99
CA GLU A 151 -0.86 -23.21 -1.31
C GLU A 151 -0.81 -23.79 -2.73
N HIS A 152 -0.38 -22.99 -3.71
CA HIS A 152 -0.10 -23.49 -5.06
C HIS A 152 0.96 -24.59 -5.08
N HIS A 153 2.04 -24.47 -4.30
CA HIS A 153 3.03 -25.55 -4.22
C HIS A 153 2.50 -26.85 -3.62
N PHE A 154 1.50 -26.81 -2.73
CA PHE A 154 0.88 -28.05 -2.23
C PHE A 154 0.02 -28.72 -3.30
N GLU A 155 -0.65 -27.94 -4.15
CA GLU A 155 -1.34 -28.45 -5.34
C GLU A 155 -0.33 -29.07 -6.33
N ASP A 156 0.77 -28.36 -6.63
CA ASP A 156 1.82 -28.86 -7.52
C ASP A 156 2.43 -30.18 -7.02
N ILE A 157 2.66 -30.33 -5.70
CA ILE A 157 3.19 -31.56 -5.10
C ILE A 157 2.18 -32.70 -5.19
N ALA A 158 0.88 -32.43 -5.02
CA ALA A 158 -0.16 -33.44 -5.18
C ALA A 158 -0.23 -33.94 -6.63
N ASP A 159 -0.12 -33.04 -7.60
CA ASP A 159 -0.05 -33.39 -9.02
C ASP A 159 1.21 -34.21 -9.34
N LEU A 160 2.34 -33.90 -8.69
CA LEU A 160 3.60 -34.61 -8.87
C LEU A 160 3.57 -36.02 -8.25
N GLU A 161 2.92 -36.21 -7.09
CA GLU A 161 2.69 -37.53 -6.49
C GLU A 161 1.70 -38.38 -7.29
N ASN A 162 0.65 -37.77 -7.86
CA ASN A 162 -0.25 -38.45 -8.78
C ASN A 162 0.51 -38.90 -10.03
N PHE A 163 1.27 -37.99 -10.66
CA PHE A 163 2.08 -38.31 -11.83
C PHE A 163 3.14 -39.39 -11.54
N LYS A 164 3.76 -39.37 -10.35
CA LYS A 164 4.69 -40.43 -9.91
C LYS A 164 3.98 -41.77 -9.76
N SER A 165 2.77 -41.78 -9.19
CA SER A 165 1.95 -42.98 -9.06
C SER A 165 1.57 -43.56 -10.42
N ASP A 166 1.22 -42.70 -11.38
CA ASP A 166 0.95 -43.08 -12.77
C ASP A 166 2.19 -43.70 -13.44
N LEU A 167 3.37 -43.11 -13.24
CA LEU A 167 4.63 -43.66 -13.75
C LEU A 167 5.01 -45.00 -13.11
N GLU A 168 4.77 -45.17 -11.80
CA GLU A 168 5.00 -46.44 -11.12
C GLU A 168 4.05 -47.53 -11.64
N TYR A 169 2.79 -47.18 -11.91
CA TYR A 169 1.82 -48.06 -12.54
C TYR A 169 2.26 -48.48 -13.95
N ASP A 170 2.63 -47.52 -14.80
CA ASP A 170 3.10 -47.77 -16.17
C ASP A 170 4.35 -48.66 -16.19
N ARG A 171 5.26 -48.46 -15.25
CA ARG A 171 6.45 -49.31 -15.10
C ARG A 171 6.08 -50.75 -14.77
N ILE A 172 5.21 -50.97 -13.79
CA ILE A 172 4.75 -52.31 -13.40
C ILE A 172 4.03 -52.99 -14.58
N TYR A 173 3.22 -52.24 -15.32
CA TYR A 173 2.55 -52.72 -16.54
C TYR A 173 3.55 -53.19 -17.59
N LEU A 174 4.58 -52.40 -17.88
CA LEU A 174 5.62 -52.74 -18.86
C LEU A 174 6.50 -53.91 -18.42
N GLU A 175 6.88 -53.99 -17.14
CA GLU A 175 7.62 -55.13 -16.57
C GLU A 175 6.78 -56.42 -16.66
N THR A 176 5.48 -56.34 -16.35
CA THR A 176 4.56 -57.49 -16.44
C THR A 176 4.39 -57.97 -17.88
N ILE A 177 4.24 -57.06 -18.84
CA ILE A 177 4.22 -57.41 -20.27
C ILE A 177 5.55 -58.01 -20.69
N GLY A 178 6.68 -57.48 -20.23
CA GLY A 178 8.01 -58.02 -20.50
C GLY A 178 8.14 -59.46 -20.03
N ASP A 179 7.72 -59.76 -18.80
CA ASP A 179 7.75 -61.10 -18.22
C ASP A 179 6.79 -62.07 -18.91
N LEU A 180 5.56 -61.64 -19.24
CA LEU A 180 4.62 -62.45 -20.02
C LEU A 180 5.13 -62.70 -21.44
N THR A 181 5.71 -61.70 -22.08
CA THR A 181 6.32 -61.83 -23.41
C THR A 181 7.50 -62.80 -23.37
N ASN A 182 8.34 -62.72 -22.34
CA ASN A 182 9.47 -63.62 -22.16
C ASN A 182 8.99 -65.06 -21.91
N ARG A 183 7.92 -65.24 -21.13
CA ARG A 183 7.26 -66.54 -20.92
C ARG A 183 6.62 -67.09 -22.20
N ILE A 184 6.05 -66.24 -23.06
CA ILE A 184 5.51 -66.62 -24.38
C ILE A 184 6.65 -67.04 -25.33
N ILE A 185 7.78 -66.35 -25.31
CA ILE A 185 8.95 -66.69 -26.15
C ILE A 185 9.55 -68.05 -25.76
N HIS A 186 9.45 -68.44 -24.49
CA HIS A 186 9.98 -69.69 -23.96
C HIS A 186 8.94 -70.81 -23.80
N SER A 187 7.67 -70.60 -24.19
CA SER A 187 6.65 -71.67 -24.15
C SER A 187 6.63 -72.45 -25.47
N GLU A 188 7.12 -73.69 -25.44
CA GLU A 188 7.30 -74.54 -26.63
C GLU A 188 6.00 -75.23 -27.13
N GLY A 189 4.82 -74.68 -26.80
CA GLY A 189 3.53 -75.32 -27.10
C GLY A 189 2.40 -74.36 -27.50
N LEU A 190 1.74 -74.64 -28.63
CA LEU A 190 0.61 -73.88 -29.19
C LEU A 190 -0.55 -73.66 -28.19
N LYS A 191 -0.75 -74.60 -27.26
CA LYS A 191 -1.81 -74.56 -26.23
C LYS A 191 -1.47 -73.66 -25.04
N ASP A 192 -0.18 -73.48 -24.75
CA ASP A 192 0.31 -72.57 -23.70
C ASP A 192 0.31 -71.11 -24.17
N VAL A 193 0.55 -70.87 -25.47
CA VAL A 193 0.47 -69.52 -26.04
C VAL A 193 -0.98 -68.99 -26.02
N GLU A 194 -1.96 -69.86 -26.27
CA GLU A 194 -3.38 -69.48 -26.30
C GLU A 194 -3.95 -69.22 -24.90
N SER A 195 -3.53 -69.98 -23.88
CA SER A 195 -3.90 -69.73 -22.48
C SER A 195 -3.24 -68.47 -21.91
N LEU A 196 -1.96 -68.21 -22.23
CA LEU A 196 -1.28 -66.97 -21.83
C LEU A 196 -1.90 -65.73 -22.48
N LYS A 197 -2.35 -65.83 -23.74
CA LYS A 197 -3.05 -64.74 -24.42
C LYS A 197 -4.39 -64.41 -23.74
N LEU A 198 -5.11 -65.44 -23.28
CA LEU A 198 -6.35 -65.28 -22.53
C LEU A 198 -6.10 -64.64 -21.15
N GLU A 199 -5.01 -64.99 -20.48
CA GLU A 199 -4.58 -64.33 -19.23
C GLU A 199 -4.22 -62.85 -19.45
N MET A 200 -3.57 -62.51 -20.58
CA MET A 200 -3.29 -61.11 -20.92
C MET A 200 -4.56 -60.29 -21.16
N GLU A 201 -5.56 -60.83 -21.87
CA GLU A 201 -6.85 -60.15 -22.06
C GLU A 201 -7.58 -59.97 -20.73
N LYS A 202 -7.55 -60.97 -19.86
CA LYS A 202 -8.23 -60.93 -18.56
C LYS A 202 -7.57 -59.94 -17.59
N LEU A 203 -6.24 -59.91 -17.52
CA LEU A 203 -5.50 -58.93 -16.73
C LEU A 203 -5.70 -57.51 -17.27
N ALA A 204 -5.73 -57.34 -18.60
CA ALA A 204 -6.04 -56.04 -19.21
C ALA A 204 -7.47 -55.58 -18.93
N GLU A 205 -8.43 -56.51 -18.79
CA GLU A 205 -9.84 -56.20 -18.53
C GLU A 205 -10.13 -55.95 -17.04
N GLU A 206 -9.48 -56.67 -16.12
CA GLU A 206 -9.55 -56.43 -14.66
C GLU A 206 -8.92 -55.09 -14.27
N MET A 207 -7.80 -54.73 -14.91
CA MET A 207 -7.08 -53.47 -14.64
C MET A 207 -7.76 -52.23 -15.24
N ARG A 208 -8.68 -52.39 -16.20
CA ARG A 208 -9.46 -51.29 -16.82
C ARG A 208 -10.75 -50.96 -16.08
N ARG A 209 -11.15 -51.78 -15.09
CA ARG A 209 -12.38 -51.65 -14.31
C ARG A 209 -12.18 -51.02 -12.92
N ILE A 210 -10.94 -50.76 -12.54
CA ILE A 210 -10.54 -50.02 -11.32
C ILE A 210 -10.20 -48.60 -11.74
#